data_AF-A0A7S3W8L9-F1
#
_entry.id   AF-A0A7S3W8L9-F1
#
_cell.length_a   1.000
_cell.length_b   1.000
_cell.length_c   1.000
_cell.angle_alpha   90.00
_cell.angle_beta   90.00
_cell.angle_gamma   90.00
#
_symmetry.space_group_name_H-M   'P 1'
#
loop_
_entity.id
_entity.type
_entity.pdbx_description
1 polymer ?
#
loop_
_entity_poly.entity_id
_entity_poly.type
_entity_poly.pdbx_seq_one_letter_code
_entity_poly.pdbx_strand_id
1 'polypeptide(L)'
;RDEDGDLVQLRFVYVDEVDCIGCTYCAGVARNTFFMEEEAGRARAFLQGGDDPEVIAEAIECCPVNCINYVDYENLEILEKERDGDGVVLRPKGCGGPQQVETKSTHGCGSLTTCINCPSRGCLECPMYGVGQNPNYIARLEERERKREASGAAAAEREEEAAEEEAAEEEAAEE
;
A
#
# COMPACT_ATOMS: atom_id res chain seq x y z
N ARG A 1 12.61 -21.06 -5.97
CA ARG A 1 13.42 -20.71 -7.16
C ARG A 1 13.47 -21.91 -8.06
N ASP A 2 13.23 -21.73 -9.35
CA ASP A 2 13.50 -22.72 -10.38
C ASP A 2 15.02 -22.81 -10.67
N GLU A 3 15.38 -23.67 -11.62
CA GLU A 3 16.79 -23.95 -11.99
C GLU A 3 17.49 -22.71 -12.59
N ASP A 4 16.73 -21.75 -13.08
CA ASP A 4 17.20 -20.46 -13.61
C ASP A 4 17.30 -19.36 -12.54
N GLY A 5 16.71 -19.61 -11.36
CA GLY A 5 16.78 -18.71 -10.21
C GLY A 5 15.65 -17.69 -10.12
N ASP A 6 14.61 -17.85 -10.91
CA ASP A 6 13.40 -17.05 -10.91
C ASP A 6 12.40 -17.53 -9.84
N LEU A 7 11.57 -16.59 -9.39
CA LEU A 7 10.51 -16.84 -8.42
C LEU A 7 9.31 -17.45 -9.13
N VAL A 8 9.05 -18.74 -8.88
CA VAL A 8 7.94 -19.52 -9.45
C VAL A 8 6.56 -18.93 -9.09
N GLN A 9 6.49 -18.13 -8.03
CA GLN A 9 5.28 -17.45 -7.58
C GLN A 9 5.62 -16.01 -7.17
N LEU A 10 4.79 -15.06 -7.61
CA LEU A 10 4.94 -13.64 -7.30
C LEU A 10 4.29 -13.24 -5.97
N ARG A 11 3.44 -14.10 -5.41
CA ARG A 11 2.67 -13.81 -4.18
C ARG A 11 2.99 -14.86 -3.15
N PHE A 12 3.48 -14.42 -1.99
CA PHE A 12 3.72 -15.28 -0.85
C PHE A 12 2.75 -14.92 0.26
N VAL A 13 2.52 -15.88 1.14
CA VAL A 13 1.61 -15.71 2.27
C VAL A 13 2.41 -15.74 3.56
N TYR A 14 2.15 -14.76 4.42
CA TYR A 14 2.72 -14.68 5.75
C TYR A 14 1.61 -14.64 6.80
N VAL A 15 1.88 -15.24 7.95
CA VAL A 15 0.95 -15.25 9.09
C VAL A 15 1.61 -14.54 10.26
N ASP A 16 0.97 -13.48 10.74
CA ASP A 16 1.42 -12.73 11.92
C ASP A 16 1.10 -13.50 13.20
N GLU A 17 2.12 -14.12 13.79
CA GLU A 17 1.98 -14.95 15.01
C GLU A 17 1.55 -14.14 16.24
N VAL A 18 1.87 -12.84 16.27
CA VAL A 18 1.54 -11.92 17.37
C VAL A 18 0.03 -11.68 17.45
N ASP A 19 -0.59 -11.45 16.29
CA ASP A 19 -2.02 -11.14 16.19
C ASP A 19 -2.90 -12.39 16.04
N CYS A 20 -2.31 -13.52 15.64
CA CYS A 20 -3.05 -14.77 15.48
C CYS A 20 -3.59 -15.27 16.83
N ILE A 21 -4.91 -15.43 16.92
CA ILE A 21 -5.59 -15.96 18.12
C ILE A 21 -5.75 -17.49 18.14
N GLY A 22 -5.28 -18.18 17.10
CA GLY A 22 -5.38 -19.65 17.01
C GLY A 22 -6.77 -20.20 16.68
N CYS A 23 -7.55 -19.51 15.84
CA CYS A 23 -8.92 -19.94 15.50
C CYS A 23 -9.03 -21.20 14.62
N THR A 24 -7.91 -21.72 14.08
CA THR A 24 -7.79 -22.96 13.26
C THR A 24 -8.52 -23.00 11.91
N TYR A 25 -9.32 -22.00 11.56
CA TYR A 25 -10.07 -21.98 10.29
C TYR A 25 -9.16 -22.05 9.06
N CYS A 26 -8.04 -21.32 9.07
CA CYS A 26 -7.06 -21.34 7.97
C CYS A 26 -6.50 -22.74 7.71
N ALA A 27 -6.17 -23.50 8.76
CA ALA A 27 -5.68 -24.87 8.67
C ALA A 27 -6.76 -25.88 8.25
N GLY A 28 -8.04 -25.51 8.33
CA GLY A 28 -9.17 -26.30 7.83
C GLY A 28 -9.42 -26.10 6.33
N VAL A 29 -9.35 -24.85 5.87
CA VAL A 29 -9.58 -24.46 4.47
C VAL A 29 -8.39 -24.81 3.58
N ALA A 30 -7.19 -24.34 3.95
CA ALA A 30 -5.96 -24.51 3.17
C ALA A 30 -4.96 -25.38 3.96
N ARG A 31 -5.23 -26.68 3.98
CA ARG A 31 -4.51 -27.68 4.80
C ARG A 31 -3.08 -27.94 4.32
N ASN A 32 -2.79 -27.65 3.05
CA ASN A 32 -1.47 -27.86 2.47
C ASN A 32 -0.61 -26.59 2.54
N THR A 33 -1.20 -25.44 2.87
CA THR A 33 -0.50 -24.16 2.98
C THR A 33 -0.25 -23.81 4.45
N PHE A 34 -1.28 -23.94 5.29
CA PHE A 34 -1.21 -23.58 6.71
C PHE A 34 -1.23 -24.79 7.63
N PHE A 35 -0.47 -24.69 8.72
CA PHE A 35 -0.54 -25.62 9.83
C PHE A 35 -0.69 -24.87 11.14
N MET A 36 -1.25 -25.55 12.14
CA MET A 36 -1.30 -25.05 13.51
C MET A 36 -0.11 -25.60 14.28
N GLU A 37 0.70 -24.72 14.86
CA GLU A 37 1.74 -25.13 15.79
C GLU A 37 1.13 -25.36 17.18
N GLU A 38 1.27 -26.59 17.69
CA GLU A 38 0.65 -27.01 18.95
C GLU A 38 1.27 -26.34 20.19
N GLU A 39 2.55 -25.96 20.12
CA GLU A 39 3.28 -25.38 21.25
C GLU A 39 2.97 -23.88 21.46
N ALA A 40 2.82 -23.13 20.37
CA ALA A 40 2.44 -21.72 20.42
C ALA A 40 0.91 -21.50 20.33
N GLY A 41 0.15 -22.49 19.86
CA GLY A 41 -1.27 -22.33 19.54
C GLY A 41 -1.49 -21.27 18.46
N ARG A 42 -0.59 -21.20 17.47
CA ARG A 42 -0.58 -20.21 16.39
C ARG A 42 -0.58 -20.88 15.02
N ALA A 43 -1.17 -20.21 14.04
CA ALA A 43 -1.12 -20.66 12.66
C ALA A 43 0.21 -20.24 12.02
N ARG A 44 0.77 -21.08 11.17
CA ARG A 44 1.96 -20.80 10.37
C ARG A 44 1.79 -21.30 8.93
N ALA A 45 2.42 -20.61 7.98
CA ALA A 45 2.51 -21.07 6.60
C ALA A 45 3.75 -21.96 6.46
N PHE A 46 3.60 -23.24 6.13
CA PHE A 46 4.76 -24.14 5.95
C PHE A 46 5.16 -24.30 4.49
N LEU A 47 4.19 -24.26 3.58
CA LEU A 47 4.42 -24.47 2.16
C LEU A 47 3.74 -23.35 1.37
N GLN A 48 4.56 -22.58 0.67
CA GLN A 48 4.10 -21.48 -0.16
C GLN A 48 3.51 -22.06 -1.46
N GLY A 49 2.22 -21.81 -1.70
CA GLY A 49 1.50 -22.29 -2.89
C GLY A 49 1.22 -23.78 -2.91
N GLY A 50 0.94 -24.38 -1.75
CA GLY A 50 0.48 -25.78 -1.65
C GLY A 50 -0.98 -25.98 -2.06
N ASP A 51 -1.80 -24.93 -1.92
CA ASP A 51 -3.21 -24.91 -2.32
C ASP A 51 -3.45 -23.88 -3.44
N ASP A 52 -4.58 -24.01 -4.13
CA ASP A 52 -4.99 -23.05 -5.15
C ASP A 52 -5.12 -21.62 -4.58
N PRO A 53 -4.78 -20.59 -5.36
CA PRO A 53 -4.80 -19.20 -4.88
C PRO A 53 -6.20 -18.73 -4.43
N GLU A 54 -7.27 -19.32 -4.97
CA GLU A 54 -8.66 -19.06 -4.55
C GLU A 54 -8.93 -19.58 -3.13
N VAL A 55 -8.42 -20.77 -2.80
CA VAL A 55 -8.57 -21.38 -1.46
C VAL A 55 -7.76 -20.61 -0.43
N ILE A 56 -6.59 -20.11 -0.82
CA ILE A 56 -5.78 -19.22 0.02
C ILE A 56 -6.53 -17.91 0.29
N ALA A 57 -7.16 -17.32 -0.73
CA ALA A 57 -7.95 -16.10 -0.56
C ALA A 57 -9.15 -16.33 0.38
N GLU A 58 -9.84 -17.46 0.25
CA GLU A 58 -10.92 -17.85 1.18
C GLU A 58 -10.39 -18.00 2.62
N ALA A 59 -9.22 -18.61 2.81
CA ALA A 59 -8.60 -18.74 4.12
C ALA A 59 -8.24 -17.39 4.76
N ILE A 60 -7.83 -16.40 3.95
CA ILE A 60 -7.57 -15.03 4.40
C ILE A 60 -8.86 -14.36 4.86
N GLU A 61 -9.93 -14.42 4.05
CA GLU A 61 -11.21 -13.80 4.37
C GLU A 61 -11.91 -14.44 5.58
N CYS A 62 -11.67 -15.73 5.82
CA CYS A 62 -12.21 -16.43 6.99
C CYS A 62 -11.54 -16.04 8.31
N CYS A 63 -10.41 -15.32 8.29
CA CYS A 63 -9.66 -15.01 9.50
C CYS A 63 -10.33 -13.87 10.30
N PRO A 64 -10.81 -14.11 11.53
CA PRO A 64 -11.57 -13.11 12.30
C PRO A 64 -10.75 -11.88 12.73
N VAL A 65 -9.43 -12.03 12.79
CA VAL A 65 -8.47 -10.97 13.15
C VAL A 65 -7.62 -10.53 11.95
N ASN A 66 -7.86 -11.14 10.77
CA ASN A 66 -7.15 -10.84 9.53
C ASN A 66 -5.62 -10.90 9.65
N CYS A 67 -5.09 -11.88 10.40
CA CYS A 67 -3.65 -12.06 10.66
C CYS A 67 -2.87 -12.72 9.52
N ILE A 68 -3.45 -12.85 8.33
CA ILE A 68 -2.82 -13.49 7.16
C ILE A 68 -2.66 -12.43 6.07
N ASN A 69 -1.43 -12.21 5.63
CA ASN A 69 -1.07 -11.14 4.71
C ASN A 69 -0.36 -11.69 3.47
N TYR A 70 -0.63 -11.09 2.32
CA TYR A 70 0.20 -11.30 1.13
C TYR A 70 1.46 -10.45 1.21
N VAL A 71 2.60 -11.06 0.95
CA VAL A 71 3.91 -10.42 1.00
C VAL A 71 4.74 -10.79 -0.22
N ASP A 72 5.66 -9.89 -0.57
CA ASP A 72 6.71 -10.16 -1.56
C ASP A 72 7.79 -11.06 -0.96
N TYR A 73 8.56 -11.72 -1.83
CA TYR A 73 9.63 -12.62 -1.41
C TYR A 73 10.67 -11.95 -0.49
N GLU A 74 11.11 -10.73 -0.84
CA GLU A 74 12.09 -9.98 -0.04
C GLU A 74 11.56 -9.68 1.37
N ASN A 75 10.28 -9.30 1.46
CA ASN A 75 9.63 -9.02 2.72
C ASN A 75 9.42 -10.30 3.54
N LEU A 76 9.07 -11.42 2.90
CA LEU A 76 8.95 -12.72 3.56
C LEU A 76 10.29 -13.13 4.19
N GLU A 77 11.40 -12.98 3.47
CA GLU A 77 12.73 -13.29 4.02
C GLU A 77 13.06 -12.41 5.25
N ILE A 78 12.69 -11.14 5.23
CA ILE A 78 12.93 -10.23 6.36
C ILE A 78 12.10 -10.65 7.57
N LEU A 79 10.82 -10.95 7.36
CA LEU A 79 9.88 -11.34 8.43
C LEU A 79 10.26 -12.69 9.07
N GLU A 80 10.68 -13.67 8.26
CA GLU A 80 11.19 -14.95 8.75
C GLU A 80 12.49 -14.76 9.57
N LYS A 81 13.42 -13.92 9.10
CA LYS A 81 14.66 -13.61 9.83
C LYS A 81 14.38 -12.86 11.14
N GLU A 82 13.40 -11.96 11.16
CA GLU A 82 12.99 -11.25 12.37
C GLU A 82 12.40 -12.22 13.41
N ARG A 83 11.60 -13.20 12.97
CA ARG A 83 11.04 -14.26 13.82
C ARG A 83 12.14 -15.12 14.45
N ASP A 84 13.09 -15.59 13.64
CA ASP A 84 14.16 -16.50 14.11
C ASP A 84 15.16 -15.81 15.05
N GLY A 85 15.01 -14.50 15.29
CA GLY A 85 15.82 -13.72 16.23
C GLY A 85 17.19 -13.32 15.67
N ASP A 86 17.47 -13.66 14.41
CA ASP A 86 18.68 -13.28 13.67
C ASP A 86 18.53 -11.93 12.97
N GLY A 87 17.31 -11.39 12.90
CA GLY A 87 16.99 -10.08 12.35
C GLY A 87 17.53 -8.96 13.24
N VAL A 88 18.39 -8.12 12.66
CA VAL A 88 18.72 -6.79 13.17
C VAL A 88 17.43 -6.14 13.63
N VAL A 89 17.30 -5.91 14.95
CA VAL A 89 16.27 -5.00 15.46
C VAL A 89 16.53 -3.66 14.79
N LEU A 90 15.83 -3.36 13.70
CA LEU A 90 15.64 -2.01 13.22
C LEU A 90 14.78 -1.35 14.30
N ARG A 91 15.44 -1.02 15.44
CA ARG A 91 14.85 -0.20 16.47
C ARG A 91 14.36 1.04 15.75
N PRO A 92 13.04 1.32 15.72
CA PRO A 92 12.57 2.57 15.17
C PRO A 92 13.35 3.67 15.88
N LYS A 93 14.03 4.48 15.07
CA LYS A 93 14.91 5.54 15.55
C LYS A 93 14.02 6.62 16.17
N GLY A 94 13.79 6.49 17.47
CA GLY A 94 13.53 7.59 18.39
C GLY A 94 12.11 8.15 18.43
N CYS A 95 11.51 8.04 19.62
CA CYS A 95 10.97 9.23 20.26
C CYS A 95 12.08 10.30 20.34
N GLY A 96 12.01 11.34 19.50
CA GLY A 96 12.83 12.55 19.66
C GLY A 96 13.35 13.18 18.36
N GLY A 97 12.60 14.16 17.85
CA GLY A 97 13.12 15.29 17.09
C GLY A 97 13.09 15.18 15.56
N PRO A 98 12.78 16.28 14.84
CA PRO A 98 12.78 16.31 13.38
C PRO A 98 14.20 16.55 12.85
N GLN A 99 14.76 15.57 12.16
CA GLN A 99 15.70 15.82 11.08
C GLN A 99 15.15 15.10 9.86
N GLN A 100 14.63 15.89 8.92
CA GLN A 100 14.25 15.43 7.60
C GLN A 100 15.51 14.87 6.93
N VAL A 101 15.56 13.56 6.79
CA VAL A 101 16.33 12.96 5.71
C VAL A 101 15.52 13.16 4.44
N GLU A 102 16.12 13.79 3.44
CA GLU A 102 15.53 13.98 2.11
C GLU A 102 15.46 12.62 1.40
N THR A 103 14.50 11.80 1.83
CA THR A 103 14.07 10.65 1.06
C THR A 103 13.26 11.20 -0.12
N LYS A 104 13.62 10.82 -1.35
CA LYS A 104 12.80 11.06 -2.56
C LYS A 104 11.44 10.34 -2.53
N SER A 105 10.98 9.93 -1.36
CA SER A 105 9.61 9.52 -1.14
C SER A 105 8.80 10.79 -0.89
N THR A 106 7.97 11.16 -1.86
CA THR A 106 6.88 12.15 -1.70
C THR A 106 5.80 11.60 -0.78
N HIS A 107 6.18 11.21 0.45
CA HIS A 107 5.27 11.01 1.56
C HIS A 107 5.35 12.27 2.40
N GLY A 108 4.82 13.34 1.82
CA GLY A 108 4.63 14.62 2.51
C GLY A 108 3.80 14.37 3.75
N CYS A 109 4.41 14.65 4.90
CA CYS A 109 3.79 14.73 6.21
C CYS A 109 2.58 15.68 6.12
N GLY A 110 1.40 15.08 6.14
CA GLY A 110 0.11 15.76 6.09
C GLY A 110 -0.99 14.79 6.48
N SER A 111 -0.93 14.27 7.71
CA SER A 111 -2.01 13.62 8.47
C SER A 111 -2.96 12.72 7.65
N LEU A 112 -2.67 11.41 7.62
CA LEU A 112 -3.51 10.38 8.27
C LEU A 112 -2.90 9.00 7.93
N THR A 113 -2.38 8.31 8.94
CA THR A 113 -2.37 6.85 8.92
C THR A 113 -3.82 6.41 8.78
N THR A 114 -4.14 5.57 7.79
CA THR A 114 -4.94 4.37 8.02
C THR A 114 -5.11 3.57 6.73
N CYS A 115 -4.58 2.36 6.74
CA CYS A 115 -5.17 1.27 6.01
C CYS A 115 -5.67 0.25 7.04
N ILE A 116 -6.98 0.17 7.19
CA ILE A 116 -7.72 -1.02 7.60
C ILE A 116 -9.03 -0.92 6.79
N ASN A 117 -9.11 -1.63 5.66
CA ASN A 117 -10.20 -1.59 4.65
C ASN A 117 -10.60 -0.21 4.08
N CYS A 118 -9.83 0.27 3.08
CA CYS A 118 -9.91 1.56 2.37
C CYS A 118 -11.29 2.28 2.27
N PRO A 119 -11.49 3.39 3.04
CA PRO A 119 -12.56 4.38 2.89
C PRO A 119 -12.77 5.09 1.58
N SER A 120 -11.74 5.86 1.21
CA SER A 120 -11.86 6.97 0.24
C SER A 120 -10.52 7.61 -0.20
N ARG A 121 -9.35 7.04 0.16
CA ARG A 121 -8.04 7.63 -0.20
C ARG A 121 -7.04 6.53 -0.57
N GLY A 122 -7.04 6.14 -1.85
CA GLY A 122 -6.08 5.17 -2.39
C GLY A 122 -4.64 5.65 -2.30
N CYS A 123 -3.72 4.72 -2.04
CA CYS A 123 -2.27 4.94 -1.95
C CYS A 123 -1.59 4.75 -3.31
N LEU A 124 -0.42 5.38 -3.53
CA LEU A 124 0.42 5.15 -4.73
C LEU A 124 1.05 3.75 -4.69
N GLU A 125 1.75 3.39 -3.61
CA GLU A 125 2.18 2.02 -3.34
C GLU A 125 1.06 1.27 -2.59
N CYS A 126 0.07 0.74 -3.32
CA CYS A 126 -0.93 -0.12 -2.71
C CYS A 126 -0.49 -1.59 -2.84
N PRO A 127 -0.17 -2.31 -1.76
CA PRO A 127 0.28 -3.71 -1.84
C PRO A 127 -0.80 -4.65 -2.41
N MET A 128 -2.07 -4.23 -2.44
CA MET A 128 -3.17 -5.00 -3.05
C MET A 128 -3.23 -4.89 -4.58
N TYR A 129 -2.80 -3.76 -5.16
CA TYR A 129 -2.93 -3.49 -6.60
C TYR A 129 -1.58 -3.24 -7.30
N GLY A 130 -0.48 -3.09 -6.56
CA GLY A 130 0.82 -2.67 -7.09
C GLY A 130 0.96 -1.14 -7.17
N VAL A 131 2.09 -0.66 -7.69
CA VAL A 131 2.42 0.77 -7.79
C VAL A 131 1.50 1.45 -8.81
N GLY A 132 0.67 2.39 -8.35
CA GLY A 132 -0.16 3.27 -9.17
C GLY A 132 -1.41 2.64 -9.78
N GLN A 133 -1.66 1.35 -9.57
CA GLN A 133 -2.81 0.66 -10.18
C GLN A 133 -4.08 0.65 -9.31
N ASN A 134 -4.04 1.25 -8.11
CA ASN A 134 -5.22 1.29 -7.27
C ASN A 134 -6.32 2.16 -7.94
N PRO A 135 -7.55 1.64 -8.16
CA PRO A 135 -8.60 2.39 -8.85
C PRO A 135 -9.00 3.69 -8.14
N ASN A 136 -8.98 3.71 -6.80
CA ASN A 136 -9.22 4.94 -6.03
C ASN A 136 -8.07 5.95 -6.14
N TYR A 137 -6.85 5.48 -6.40
CA TYR A 137 -5.69 6.33 -6.63
C TYR A 137 -5.78 7.01 -8.00
N ILE A 138 -6.13 6.25 -9.05
CA ILE A 138 -6.29 6.74 -10.42
C ILE A 138 -7.39 7.80 -10.49
N ALA A 139 -8.59 7.50 -9.98
CA ALA A 139 -9.72 8.42 -10.01
C ALA A 139 -9.42 9.79 -9.36
N ARG A 140 -8.57 9.80 -8.32
CA ARG A 140 -8.16 11.03 -7.64
C ARG A 140 -7.11 11.83 -8.42
N LEU A 141 -6.20 11.14 -9.11
CA LEU A 141 -5.26 11.79 -10.03
C LEU A 141 -6.02 12.50 -11.15
N GLU A 142 -6.98 11.80 -11.76
CA GLU A 142 -7.86 12.36 -12.79
C GLU A 142 -8.66 13.56 -12.28
N GLU A 143 -9.24 13.48 -11.07
CA GLU A 143 -9.96 14.61 -10.48
C GLU A 143 -9.05 15.83 -10.25
N ARG A 144 -7.82 15.60 -9.79
CA ARG A 144 -6.83 16.66 -9.55
C ARG A 144 -6.36 17.28 -10.86
N GLU A 145 -6.17 16.48 -11.90
CA GLU A 145 -5.83 16.94 -13.24
C GLU A 145 -6.96 17.80 -13.81
N ARG A 146 -8.21 17.32 -13.75
CA ARG A 146 -9.39 18.11 -14.14
C ARG A 146 -9.49 19.43 -13.38
N LYS A 147 -9.22 19.43 -12.07
CA LYS A 147 -9.23 20.67 -11.28
C LYS A 147 -8.08 21.61 -11.67
N ARG A 148 -6.92 21.06 -12.03
CA ARG A 148 -5.76 21.83 -12.51
C ARG A 148 -6.04 22.45 -13.88
N GLU A 149 -6.61 21.70 -14.80
CA GLU A 149 -7.05 22.18 -16.12
C GLU A 149 -8.12 23.26 -15.97
N ALA A 150 -9.14 23.04 -15.14
CA ALA A 150 -10.16 24.05 -14.86
C ALA A 150 -9.58 25.32 -14.23
N SER A 151 -8.60 25.19 -13.32
CA SER A 151 -7.91 26.35 -12.74
C SER A 151 -6.98 27.05 -13.73
N GLY A 152 -6.42 26.32 -14.69
CA GLY A 152 -5.58 26.87 -15.77
C GLY A 152 -6.43 27.62 -16.79
N ALA A 153 -7.56 27.07 -17.20
CA ALA A 153 -8.53 27.73 -18.06
C ALA A 153 -9.08 29.00 -17.40
N ALA A 154 -9.48 28.93 -16.13
CA ALA A 154 -9.95 30.10 -15.37
C ALA A 154 -8.84 31.14 -15.08
N ALA A 155 -7.56 30.75 -15.12
CA ALA A 155 -6.46 31.70 -15.02
C ALA A 155 -6.20 32.40 -16.36
N ALA A 156 -6.25 31.66 -17.47
CA ALA A 156 -6.10 32.20 -18.82
C ALA A 156 -7.25 33.17 -19.19
N GLU A 157 -8.49 32.83 -18.84
CA GLU A 157 -9.66 33.68 -19.08
C GLU A 157 -9.57 35.01 -18.32
N ARG A 158 -9.06 34.99 -17.08
CA ARG A 158 -8.80 36.22 -16.30
C ARG A 158 -7.65 37.05 -16.84
N GLU A 159 -6.64 36.42 -17.43
CA GLU A 159 -5.52 37.11 -18.05
C GLU A 159 -5.95 37.76 -19.38
N GLU A 160 -6.84 37.10 -20.13
CA GLU A 160 -7.47 37.65 -21.34
C GLU A 160 -8.40 38.83 -21.02
N GLU A 161 -9.27 38.71 -20.01
CA GLU A 161 -10.15 39.81 -19.57
C GLU A 161 -9.35 41.02 -19.04
N ALA A 162 -8.26 40.78 -18.30
CA ALA A 162 -7.38 41.85 -17.85
C ALA A 162 -6.60 42.51 -19.00
N ALA A 163 -6.21 41.75 -20.03
CA ALA A 163 -5.56 42.30 -21.23
C ALA A 163 -6.54 43.11 -22.09
N GLU A 164 -7.82 42.70 -22.17
CA GLU A 164 -8.88 43.47 -22.82
C GLU A 164 -9.19 44.75 -22.04
N GLU A 165 -9.21 44.70 -20.70
CA GLU A 165 -9.41 45.88 -19.86
C GLU A 165 -8.23 46.87 -19.95
N GLU A 166 -6.97 46.38 -19.92
CA GLU A 166 -5.79 47.23 -20.16
C GLU A 166 -5.79 47.83 -21.57
N ALA A 167 -6.16 47.06 -22.60
CA ALA A 167 -6.27 47.57 -23.97
C ALA A 167 -7.37 48.63 -24.10
N ALA A 168 -8.51 48.46 -23.41
CA ALA A 168 -9.59 49.44 -23.39
C ALA A 168 -9.21 50.70 -22.58
N GLU A 169 -8.44 50.57 -21.50
CA GLU A 169 -7.92 51.70 -20.73
C GLU A 169 -6.83 52.46 -21.50
N GLU A 170 -5.99 51.77 -22.26
CA GLU A 170 -4.99 52.38 -23.16
C GLU A 170 -5.67 53.12 -24.32
N GLU A 171 -6.68 52.54 -24.98
CA GLU A 171 -7.47 53.25 -26.01
C GLU A 171 -8.24 54.46 -25.44
N ALA A 172 -8.76 54.37 -24.21
CA ALA A 172 -9.45 55.48 -23.56
C ALA A 172 -8.51 56.61 -23.07
N ALA A 173 -7.21 56.31 -22.90
CA ALA A 173 -6.19 57.30 -22.56
C ALA A 173 -5.60 58.02 -23.79
N GLU A 174 -5.82 57.48 -25.00
CA GLU A 174 -5.37 58.07 -26.26
C GLU A 174 -6.42 59.02 -26.91
N GLU A 175 -7.68 59.02 -26.43
CA GLU A 175 -8.77 59.95 -26.81
C GLU A 175 -8.80 61.24 -25.95
#